data_AF-A0AAU2KVL9-F1
#
_entry.id   AF-A0AAU2KVL9-F1
#
_cell.length_a   1.000
_cell.length_b   1.000
_cell.length_c   1.000
_cell.angle_alpha   90.00
_cell.angle_beta   90.00
_cell.angle_gamma   90.00
#
_symmetry.space_group_name_H-M   'P 1'
#
loop_
_entity.id
_entity.type
_entity.pdbx_description
1 polymer ?
#
loop_
_entity_poly.entity_id
_entity_poly.type
_entity_poly.pdbx_seq_one_letter_code
_entity_poly.pdbx_strand_id
1 'polypeptide(L)' 'MLASIPLTDDERDAVDDGQVALDRLLDRLTDVPTPAGPTPRQIGAPASATFLPLINAAGRTGDCGGCG' A
#
# COMPACT_ATOMS: atom_id res chain seq x y z
N MET A 1 -16.18 5.00 10.03
CA MET A 1 -16.49 3.59 9.72
C MET A 1 -15.90 3.31 8.35
N LEU A 2 -14.73 2.68 8.28
CA LEU A 2 -14.07 2.36 7.01
C LEU A 2 -14.62 1.01 6.54
N ALA A 3 -15.25 1.01 5.36
CA ALA A 3 -15.80 -0.21 4.78
C ALA A 3 -14.67 -1.16 4.40
N SER A 4 -14.76 -2.42 4.85
CA SER A 4 -13.87 -3.50 4.42
C SER A 4 -14.35 -4.00 3.06
N ILE A 5 -13.61 -3.69 1.99
CA ILE A 5 -13.90 -4.17 0.64
C ILE A 5 -13.26 -5.57 0.52
N PRO A 6 -14.04 -6.65 0.30
CA PRO A 6 -13.47 -7.96 0.07
C PRO A 6 -12.84 -8.01 -1.32
N LEU A 7 -11.55 -8.33 -1.39
CA LEU A 7 -10.85 -8.57 -2.64
C LEU A 7 -10.83 -10.08 -2.95
N THR A 8 -10.95 -10.42 -4.23
CA THR A 8 -10.60 -11.73 -4.79
C THR A 8 -9.10 -11.98 -4.69
N ASP A 9 -8.65 -13.22 -4.89
CA ASP A 9 -7.22 -13.55 -4.78
C ASP A 9 -6.40 -12.81 -5.86
N ASP A 10 -6.88 -12.77 -7.10
CA ASP A 10 -6.25 -12.01 -8.20
C ASP A 10 -6.13 -10.50 -7.87
N GLU A 11 -7.16 -9.93 -7.24
CA GLU A 11 -7.13 -8.53 -6.82
C GLU A 11 -6.16 -8.28 -5.66
N ARG A 12 -5.97 -9.26 -4.76
CA ARG A 12 -4.96 -9.16 -3.69
C ARG A 12 -3.56 -9.24 -4.26
N ASP A 13 -3.31 -10.17 -5.18
CA ASP A 13 -2.02 -10.31 -5.85
C ASP A 13 -1.63 -8.99 -6.56
N ALA A 14 -2.59 -8.37 -7.26
CA ALA A 14 -2.38 -7.07 -7.88
C ALA A 14 -2.09 -5.94 -6.88
N VAL A 15 -2.73 -5.96 -5.70
CA VAL A 15 -2.44 -5.00 -4.62
C VAL A 15 -1.04 -5.21 -4.06
N ASP A 16 -0.64 -6.46 -3.80
CA ASP A 16 0.67 -6.79 -3.25
C ASP A 16 1.80 -6.43 -4.23
N ASP A 17 1.63 -6.72 -5.53
CA ASP A 17 2.54 -6.27 -6.59
C ASP A 17 2.63 -4.73 -6.62
N GLY A 18 1.51 -4.05 -6.45
CA GLY A 18 1.43 -2.59 -6.32
C GLY A 18 2.19 -2.05 -5.11
N GLN A 19 2.07 -2.71 -3.95
CA GLN A 19 2.83 -2.35 -2.73
C GLN A 19 4.33 -2.50 -2.96
N VAL A 20 4.77 -3.60 -3.58
CA VAL A 20 6.19 -3.83 -3.90
C VAL A 20 6.72 -2.77 -4.86
N ALA A 21 5.95 -2.40 -5.88
CA ALA A 21 6.32 -1.35 -6.82
C ALA A 21 6.43 0.02 -6.13
N LEU A 22 5.51 0.30 -5.20
CA LEU A 22 5.51 1.53 -4.42
C LEU A 22 6.72 1.62 -3.49
N ASP A 23 7.03 0.57 -2.74
CA ASP A 23 8.20 0.53 -1.85
C ASP A 23 9.50 0.82 -2.61
N ARG A 24 9.66 0.21 -3.78
CA ARG A 24 10.80 0.47 -4.67
C ARG A 24 10.84 1.92 -5.16
N LEU A 25 9.69 2.53 -5.43
CA LEU A 25 9.62 3.94 -5.79
C LEU A 25 10.02 4.84 -4.62
N LEU A 26 9.50 4.57 -3.43
CA LEU A 26 9.78 5.35 -2.23
C LEU A 26 11.27 5.31 -1.87
N ASP A 27 11.90 4.13 -1.95
CA ASP A 27 13.34 3.99 -1.72
C ASP A 27 14.15 4.88 -2.68
N ARG A 28 13.83 4.85 -3.98
CA ARG A 28 14.48 5.72 -4.98
C ARG A 28 14.25 7.21 -4.72
N LEU A 29 13.04 7.60 -4.30
CA LEU A 29 12.72 9.00 -4.03
C LEU A 29 13.49 9.57 -2.84
N THR A 30 13.99 8.73 -1.92
CA THR A 30 14.77 9.23 -0.78
C THR A 30 16.08 9.93 -1.21
N ASP A 31 16.60 9.62 -2.40
CA ASP A 31 17.79 10.25 -3.00
C ASP A 31 17.49 11.41 -3.94
N VAL A 32 16.21 11.68 -4.24
CA VAL A 32 15.84 12.74 -5.18
C VAL A 32 15.82 14.09 -4.44
N PRO A 33 16.57 15.10 -4.89
CA PRO A 33 16.53 16.43 -4.29
C PRO A 33 15.13 17.03 -4.45
N THR A 34 14.60 17.58 -3.35
CA THR A 34 13.37 18.38 -3.40
C THR A 34 13.64 19.71 -4.14
N PRO A 35 12.62 20.42 -4.63
CA PRO A 35 12.81 21.74 -5.21
C PRO A 35 13.52 22.76 -4.31
N ALA A 36 13.50 22.55 -2.98
CA ALA A 36 14.23 23.36 -2.02
C ALA A 36 15.74 23.03 -1.96
N GLY A 37 16.20 21.99 -2.66
CA GLY A 37 17.59 21.53 -2.70
C GLY A 37 17.86 20.20 -1.98
N PRO A 38 17.51 20.03 -0.70
CA PRO A 38 17.89 18.83 0.04
C PRO A 38 17.03 17.62 -0.32
N THR A 39 17.59 16.43 -0.18
CA THR A 39 16.88 15.16 -0.37
C THR A 39 16.07 14.78 0.88
N PRO A 40 15.05 13.91 0.76
CA PRO A 40 14.34 13.39 1.93
C PRO A 40 15.26 12.77 2.99
N ARG A 41 16.33 12.04 2.58
CA ARG A 41 17.35 11.52 3.53
C ARG A 41 18.03 12.63 4.34
N GLN A 42 18.27 13.79 3.74
CA GLN A 42 18.95 14.91 4.39
C GLN A 42 18.04 15.69 5.34
N ILE A 43 16.73 15.71 5.09
CA ILE A 43 15.73 16.44 5.89
C ILE A 43 15.20 15.56 7.05
N GLY A 44 15.42 14.23 6.98
CA GLY A 44 14.88 13.29 7.95
C GLY A 44 13.36 13.08 7.81
N ALA A 45 12.79 13.47 6.66
CA ALA A 45 11.37 13.28 6.37
C ALA A 45 11.17 11.96 5.60
N PRO A 46 10.22 11.10 6.01
CA PRO A 46 9.92 9.89 5.25
C PRO A 46 9.29 10.26 3.91
N ALA A 47 9.72 9.64 2.81
CA ALA A 47 9.09 9.80 1.49
C ALA A 47 7.58 9.44 1.51
N SER A 48 7.16 8.68 2.52
CA SER A 48 5.79 8.25 2.75
C SER A 48 4.88 9.28 3.47
N ALA A 49 5.38 10.46 3.86
CA ALA A 49 4.64 11.39 4.74
C ALA A 49 3.23 11.82 4.24
N THR A 50 2.94 11.61 2.95
CA THR A 50 1.66 11.98 2.32
C THR A 50 0.72 10.80 2.08
N PHE A 51 1.11 9.55 2.35
CA PHE A 51 0.25 8.40 2.04
C PHE A 51 -0.90 8.27 3.04
N LEU A 52 -2.13 8.25 2.51
CA LEU A 52 -3.33 7.94 3.26
C LEU A 52 -3.40 6.41 3.51
N PRO A 53 -3.75 5.97 4.72
CA PRO A 53 -3.75 4.55 5.05
C PRO A 53 -4.81 3.76 4.27
N LEU A 54 -4.39 2.74 3.52
CA LEU A 54 -5.23 1.71 2.91
C LEU A 54 -5.39 0.55 3.91
N ILE A 55 -6.55 0.47 4.57
CA ILE A 55 -6.74 -0.49 5.67
C ILE A 55 -7.36 -1.79 5.11
N ASN A 56 -6.49 -2.81 4.98
CA ASN A 56 -6.69 -4.26 4.99
C ASN A 56 -7.99 -4.84 4.38
N ALA A 57 -7.86 -5.44 3.18
CA ALA A 57 -8.92 -6.18 2.48
C ALA A 57 -8.88 -7.70 2.76
N ALA A 58 -8.87 -8.08 4.04
CA ALA A 58 -8.86 -9.49 4.44
C ALA A 58 -10.22 -10.14 4.11
N GLY A 59 -10.20 -11.04 3.11
CA GLY A 59 -11.38 -11.76 2.66
C GLY A 59 -11.93 -12.75 3.68
N ARG A 60 -13.25 -12.85 3.72
CA ARG A 60 -13.96 -13.96 4.36
C ARG A 60 -14.01 -15.12 3.36
N THR A 61 -13.23 -16.16 3.66
CA THR A 61 -13.36 -17.50 3.08
C THR A 61 -14.81 -17.96 3.10
N GLY A 62 -15.24 -18.58 2.00
CA GLY A 62 -16.60 -19.02 1.75
C GLY A 62 -17.17 -19.94 2.84
N ASP A 63 -18.43 -19.66 3.18
CA ASP A 63 -19.35 -20.65 3.71
C ASP A 63 -19.98 -21.37 2.51
N CYS A 64 -19.50 -22.58 2.22
CA CYS A 64 -20.29 -23.59 1.53
C CYS A 64 -20.70 -24.60 2.60
N GLY A 65 -21.80 -24.34 3.29
CA GLY A 65 -22.21 -25.13 4.46
C GLY A 65 -23.71 -25.16 4.72
N GLY A 66 -24.53 -25.43 3.70
CA GLY A 66 -25.97 -25.61 3.86
C GLY A 66 -26.50 -26.77 3.03
N CYS A 67 -26.27 -28.00 3.50
CA CYS A 67 -27.09 -29.14 3.09
C CYS A 67 -28.53 -28.92 3.58
N GLY A 68 -29.48 -29.02 2.67
CA GLY A 68 -30.92 -29.14 2.91
C GLY A 68 -31.55 -29.92 1.78
#